data_AF-A0A933QZP5-F1
#
_entry.id   AF-A0A933QZP5-F1
#
_cell.length_a   1.000
_cell.length_b   1.000
_cell.length_c   1.000
_cell.angle_alpha   90.00
_cell.angle_beta   90.00
_cell.angle_gamma   90.00
#
_symmetry.space_group_name_H-M   'P 1'
#
loop_
_entity.id
_entity.type
_entity.pdbx_description
1 polymer ?
#
loop_
_entity_poly.entity_id
_entity_poly.type
_entity_poly.pdbx_seq_one_letter_code
_entity_poly.pdbx_strand_id
1 'polypeptide(L)'
;MNLDPHVWRILGAGILFVAVFPGTSFIVNRRWCRGIFSVVPREVALLAALVFLLAILFEASLNPLYVVVFGDKLWVYRLFPLHDGNVSALAVVAWTSYGVHLYFLNQTLDSRIAAGPHRNLIKAALIGCEAPLLWEVLGNGFFLLTVGEFYAYYLPGDIFHFTSLRVIPVYMLCIYTGLHVHGYLRRRAADWWLTAGLFAAGIAFLGAG
;
A
#
# COMPACT_ATOMS: atom_id res chain seq x y z
N MET A 1 7.89 -26.14 -17.10
CA MET A 1 6.84 -25.27 -17.65
C MET A 1 7.49 -23.96 -18.09
N ASN A 2 7.42 -23.62 -19.38
CA ASN A 2 7.85 -22.29 -19.86
C ASN A 2 6.69 -21.33 -19.59
N LEU A 3 6.88 -20.38 -18.68
CA LEU A 3 5.90 -19.31 -18.45
C LEU A 3 5.85 -18.39 -19.68
N ASP A 4 4.68 -17.81 -19.93
CA ASP A 4 4.44 -16.80 -20.96
C ASP A 4 5.44 -15.62 -20.81
N PRO A 5 6.08 -15.14 -21.89
CA PRO A 5 6.91 -13.94 -21.86
C PRO A 5 6.25 -12.72 -21.19
N HIS A 6 4.93 -12.56 -21.29
CA HIS A 6 4.18 -11.50 -20.60
C HIS A 6 4.24 -11.65 -19.08
N VAL A 7 4.07 -12.89 -18.57
CA VAL A 7 4.18 -13.20 -17.14
C VAL A 7 5.57 -12.85 -16.62
N TRP A 8 6.63 -13.16 -17.37
CA TRP A 8 8.00 -12.79 -17.00
C TRP A 8 8.21 -11.28 -16.92
N ARG A 9 7.59 -10.49 -17.82
CA ARG A 9 7.66 -9.02 -17.76
C ARG A 9 6.98 -8.50 -16.50
N ILE A 10 5.80 -9.00 -16.15
CA ILE A 10 5.10 -8.61 -14.93
C ILE A 10 5.94 -8.92 -13.69
N LEU A 11 6.49 -10.13 -13.60
CA LEU A 11 7.35 -10.54 -12.47
C LEU A 11 8.62 -9.69 -12.39
N GLY A 12 9.27 -9.44 -13.53
CA GLY A 12 10.45 -8.57 -13.61
C GLY A 12 10.14 -7.13 -13.19
N ALA A 13 9.02 -6.58 -13.66
CA ALA A 13 8.55 -5.26 -13.26
C ALA A 13 8.24 -5.20 -11.76
N GLY A 14 7.57 -6.22 -11.20
CA GLY A 14 7.30 -6.33 -9.77
C GLY A 14 8.57 -6.35 -8.93
N ILE A 15 9.59 -7.11 -9.33
CA ILE A 15 10.89 -7.13 -8.64
C ILE A 15 11.57 -5.76 -8.71
N LEU A 16 11.59 -5.14 -9.89
CA LEU A 16 12.17 -3.81 -10.06
C LEU A 16 11.43 -2.77 -9.22
N PHE A 17 10.11 -2.84 -9.15
CA PHE A 17 9.27 -1.98 -8.30
C PHE A 17 9.68 -2.08 -6.83
N VAL A 18 9.86 -3.30 -6.30
CA VAL A 18 10.31 -3.54 -4.92
C VAL A 18 11.71 -2.98 -4.65
N ALA A 19 12.59 -2.92 -5.66
CA ALA A 19 13.91 -2.33 -5.49
C ALA A 19 13.84 -0.79 -5.51
N VAL A 20 13.15 -0.23 -6.49
CA VAL A 20 13.11 1.22 -6.75
C VAL A 20 12.26 1.95 -5.71
N PHE A 21 11.12 1.40 -5.32
CA PHE A 21 10.13 2.10 -4.53
C PHE A 21 10.60 2.35 -3.07
N PRO A 22 10.98 1.33 -2.28
CA PRO A 22 11.54 1.55 -0.95
C PRO A 22 12.86 2.31 -1.00
N GLY A 23 13.68 2.09 -2.03
CA GLY A 23 14.94 2.82 -2.23
C GLY A 23 14.72 4.32 -2.41
N THR A 24 13.76 4.71 -3.24
CA THR A 24 13.37 6.11 -3.44
C THR A 24 12.80 6.70 -2.16
N SER A 25 11.88 5.98 -1.49
CA SER A 25 11.33 6.41 -0.20
C SER A 25 12.42 6.65 0.85
N PHE A 26 13.40 5.75 0.94
CA PHE A 26 14.56 5.90 1.82
C PHE A 26 15.36 7.17 1.49
N ILE A 27 15.66 7.41 0.21
CA ILE A 27 16.43 8.59 -0.23
C ILE A 27 15.68 9.88 0.08
N VAL A 28 14.39 9.95 -0.24
CA VAL A 28 13.51 11.10 0.02
C VAL A 28 13.48 11.41 1.52
N ASN A 29 13.17 10.40 2.34
CA ASN A 29 13.10 10.59 3.79
C ASN A 29 14.44 11.03 4.39
N ARG A 30 15.54 10.44 3.91
CA ARG A 30 16.89 10.75 4.39
C ARG A 30 17.37 12.14 3.97
N ARG A 31 17.28 12.47 2.69
CA ARG A 31 17.92 13.67 2.13
C ARG A 31 17.03 14.90 2.17
N TRP A 32 15.72 14.75 1.96
CA TRP A 32 14.82 15.88 1.80
C TRP A 32 14.00 16.15 3.06
N CYS A 33 13.53 15.11 3.72
CA CYS A 33 12.65 15.28 4.88
C CYS A 33 13.39 15.49 6.20
N ARG A 34 14.68 15.10 6.27
CA ARG A 34 15.52 15.14 7.49
C ARG A 34 14.88 14.38 8.68
N GLY A 35 14.26 13.23 8.40
CA GLY A 35 13.70 12.38 9.45
C GLY A 35 14.79 11.88 10.42
N ILE A 36 14.41 11.56 11.66
CA ILE A 36 15.30 10.88 12.61
C ILE A 36 15.58 9.51 12.02
N PHE A 37 16.76 9.25 11.47
CA PHE A 37 17.03 7.97 10.81
C PHE A 37 17.17 6.85 11.84
N SER A 38 16.07 6.13 12.08
CA SER A 38 16.07 4.91 12.88
C SER A 38 15.51 3.77 12.05
N VAL A 39 16.28 2.68 11.92
CA VAL A 39 15.83 1.46 11.27
C VAL A 39 15.83 0.37 12.31
N VAL A 40 14.63 0.07 12.83
CA VAL A 40 14.40 -1.07 13.69
C VAL A 40 13.77 -2.17 12.83
N PRO A 41 14.52 -3.21 12.39
CA PRO A 41 14.05 -4.18 11.40
C PRO A 41 12.71 -4.82 11.77
N ARG A 42 12.49 -5.07 13.06
CA ARG A 42 11.24 -5.62 13.58
C ARG A 42 10.05 -4.69 13.37
N GLU A 43 10.22 -3.39 13.58
CA GLU A 43 9.13 -2.42 13.37
C GLU A 43 8.85 -2.20 11.88
N VAL A 44 9.89 -2.20 11.04
CA VAL A 44 9.75 -2.17 9.58
C VAL A 44 8.94 -3.37 9.11
N ALA A 45 9.34 -4.58 9.53
CA ALA A 45 8.69 -5.81 9.13
C ALA A 45 7.24 -5.90 9.64
N LEU A 46 6.99 -5.50 10.90
CA LEU A 46 5.64 -5.43 11.45
C LEU A 46 4.74 -4.50 10.63
N LEU A 47 5.21 -3.29 10.33
CA LEU A 47 4.41 -2.33 9.58
C LEU A 47 4.20 -2.80 8.12
N ALA A 48 5.23 -3.37 7.49
CA ALA A 48 5.13 -3.92 6.15
C ALA A 48 4.11 -5.07 6.06
N ALA A 49 4.17 -6.04 6.99
CA ALA A 49 3.22 -7.14 7.07
C ALA A 49 1.80 -6.66 7.39
N LEU A 50 1.66 -5.70 8.31
CA LEU A 50 0.37 -5.15 8.67
C LEU A 50 -0.27 -4.38 7.51
N VAL A 51 0.51 -3.55 6.80
CA VAL A 51 0.02 -2.81 5.62
C VAL A 51 -0.38 -3.77 4.52
N PHE A 52 0.43 -4.79 4.23
CA PHE A 52 0.07 -5.84 3.29
C PHE A 52 -1.27 -6.48 3.64
N LEU A 53 -1.44 -6.98 4.87
CA LEU A 53 -2.68 -7.64 5.29
C LEU A 53 -3.88 -6.68 5.27
N LEU A 54 -3.75 -5.49 5.85
CA LEU A 54 -4.87 -4.56 5.93
C LEU A 54 -5.27 -4.03 4.55
N ALA A 55 -4.31 -3.76 3.66
CA ALA A 55 -4.62 -3.26 2.33
C ALA A 55 -5.46 -4.28 1.55
N ILE A 56 -5.04 -5.54 1.47
CA ILE A 56 -5.79 -6.56 0.73
C ILE A 56 -7.17 -6.83 1.34
N LEU A 57 -7.30 -6.81 2.67
CA LEU A 57 -8.58 -6.99 3.35
C LEU A 57 -9.51 -5.81 3.07
N PHE A 58 -9.00 -4.59 3.17
CA PHE A 58 -9.76 -3.39 2.86
C PHE A 58 -10.15 -3.34 1.39
N GLU A 59 -9.25 -3.64 0.47
CA GLU A 59 -9.55 -3.64 -0.96
C GLU A 59 -10.63 -4.66 -1.33
N ALA A 60 -10.47 -5.89 -0.86
CA ALA A 60 -11.43 -6.96 -1.11
C ALA A 60 -12.82 -6.68 -0.50
N SER A 61 -12.89 -5.85 0.55
CA SER A 61 -14.15 -5.51 1.23
C SER A 61 -14.79 -4.22 0.74
N LEU A 62 -13.97 -3.19 0.49
CA LEU A 62 -14.43 -1.83 0.18
C LEU A 62 -14.85 -1.71 -1.27
N ASN A 63 -14.21 -2.40 -2.20
CA ASN A 63 -14.60 -2.30 -3.60
C ASN A 63 -16.03 -2.88 -3.83
N PRO A 64 -16.41 -4.05 -3.28
CA PRO A 64 -17.80 -4.51 -3.31
C PRO A 64 -18.76 -3.59 -2.55
N LEU A 65 -18.37 -3.08 -1.37
CA LEU A 65 -19.20 -2.12 -0.64
C LEU A 65 -19.45 -0.84 -1.46
N TYR A 66 -18.44 -0.37 -2.17
CA TYR A 66 -18.52 0.79 -3.04
C TYR A 66 -19.48 0.53 -4.22
N VAL A 67 -19.48 -0.67 -4.81
CA VAL A 67 -20.48 -1.08 -5.82
C VAL A 67 -21.90 -1.03 -5.26
N VAL A 68 -22.12 -1.50 -4.03
CA VAL A 68 -23.45 -1.47 -3.40
C VAL A 68 -23.96 -0.03 -3.23
N VAL A 69 -23.07 0.92 -2.93
CA VAL A 69 -23.45 2.32 -2.69
C VAL A 69 -23.52 3.15 -3.97
N PHE A 70 -22.62 2.92 -4.93
CA PHE A 70 -22.43 3.78 -6.09
C PHE A 70 -22.70 3.11 -7.44
N GLY A 71 -22.99 1.81 -7.48
CA GLY A 71 -23.33 1.04 -8.69
C GLY A 71 -22.14 0.50 -9.47
N ASP A 72 -20.94 1.07 -9.29
CA ASP A 72 -19.71 0.67 -10.00
C ASP A 72 -18.56 0.41 -9.02
N LYS A 73 -17.55 -0.35 -9.45
CA LYS A 73 -16.29 -0.52 -8.68
C LYS A 73 -15.52 0.80 -8.66
N LEU A 74 -14.68 0.99 -7.65
CA LEU A 74 -13.80 2.16 -7.55
C LEU A 74 -12.52 1.94 -8.38
N TRP A 75 -11.99 0.72 -8.37
CA TRP A 75 -10.87 0.29 -9.21
C TRP A 75 -11.05 -1.17 -9.65
N VAL A 76 -10.23 -1.60 -10.62
CA VAL A 76 -10.05 -3.00 -11.01
C VAL A 76 -8.58 -3.27 -11.25
N TYR A 77 -8.00 -4.24 -10.54
CA TYR A 77 -6.64 -4.71 -10.81
C TYR A 77 -6.58 -5.41 -12.15
N ARG A 78 -5.52 -5.15 -12.92
CA ARG A 78 -5.33 -5.74 -14.24
C ARG A 78 -4.16 -6.72 -14.28
N LEU A 79 -3.14 -6.50 -13.46
CA LEU A 79 -1.99 -7.40 -13.34
C LEU A 79 -2.22 -8.42 -12.23
N PHE A 80 -2.26 -9.71 -12.59
CA PHE A 80 -2.56 -10.84 -11.70
C PHE A 80 -3.76 -10.57 -10.77
N PRO A 81 -4.96 -10.28 -11.33
CA PRO A 81 -6.14 -10.00 -10.53
C PRO A 81 -6.57 -11.25 -9.75
N LEU A 82 -7.00 -11.03 -8.51
CA LEU A 82 -7.60 -12.03 -7.62
C LEU A 82 -8.87 -11.44 -7.00
N HIS A 83 -9.72 -12.28 -6.40
CA HIS A 83 -10.96 -11.86 -5.75
C HIS A 83 -11.82 -10.93 -6.63
N ASP A 84 -12.14 -11.38 -7.86
CA ASP A 84 -12.91 -10.60 -8.84
C ASP A 84 -12.24 -9.26 -9.23
N GLY A 85 -10.90 -9.23 -9.27
CA GLY A 85 -10.11 -8.06 -9.62
C GLY A 85 -10.13 -6.94 -8.57
N ASN A 86 -10.60 -7.24 -7.35
CA ASN A 86 -10.57 -6.29 -6.24
C ASN A 86 -9.17 -6.16 -5.63
N VAL A 87 -8.34 -7.20 -5.75
CA VAL A 87 -6.94 -7.23 -5.32
C VAL A 87 -6.06 -7.85 -6.40
N SER A 88 -4.73 -7.78 -6.24
CA SER A 88 -3.75 -8.40 -7.13
C SER A 88 -2.81 -9.33 -6.37
N ALA A 89 -2.33 -10.40 -7.00
CA ALA A 89 -1.23 -11.20 -6.43
C ALA A 89 0.05 -10.37 -6.20
N LEU A 90 0.26 -9.30 -6.99
CA LEU A 90 1.37 -8.36 -6.76
C LEU A 90 1.19 -7.49 -5.52
N ALA A 91 0.03 -7.54 -4.84
CA ALA A 91 -0.17 -6.90 -3.55
C ALA A 91 0.91 -7.28 -2.54
N VAL A 92 1.40 -8.54 -2.59
CA VAL A 92 2.49 -9.02 -1.71
C VAL A 92 3.70 -8.11 -1.83
N VAL A 93 4.05 -7.70 -3.05
CA VAL A 93 5.23 -6.85 -3.28
C VAL A 93 4.90 -5.37 -3.16
N ALA A 94 3.77 -4.93 -3.70
CA ALA A 94 3.37 -3.53 -3.72
C ALA A 94 3.06 -3.01 -2.31
N TRP A 95 2.18 -3.70 -1.56
CA TRP A 95 1.76 -3.25 -0.24
C TRP A 95 2.83 -3.45 0.84
N THR A 96 3.64 -4.51 0.74
CA THR A 96 4.81 -4.67 1.63
C THR A 96 5.81 -3.53 1.42
N SER A 97 6.11 -3.19 0.16
CA SER A 97 6.99 -2.06 -0.17
C SER A 97 6.41 -0.74 0.32
N TYR A 98 5.09 -0.56 0.18
CA TYR A 98 4.40 0.61 0.69
C TYR A 98 4.48 0.71 2.22
N GLY A 99 4.36 -0.41 2.95
CA GLY A 99 4.52 -0.40 4.41
C GLY A 99 5.94 -0.05 4.86
N VAL A 100 6.98 -0.45 4.11
CA VAL A 100 8.35 0.03 4.33
C VAL A 100 8.45 1.54 4.09
N HIS A 101 7.81 2.05 3.03
CA HIS A 101 7.74 3.49 2.80
C HIS A 101 7.04 4.22 3.95
N LEU A 102 5.90 3.72 4.42
CA LEU A 102 5.17 4.29 5.54
C LEU A 102 5.98 4.29 6.83
N TYR A 103 6.88 3.32 7.03
CA TYR A 103 7.79 3.34 8.19
C TYR A 103 8.66 4.59 8.20
N PHE A 104 9.28 4.91 7.05
CA PHE A 104 10.12 6.10 6.93
C PHE A 104 9.30 7.40 6.92
N LEU A 105 8.19 7.44 6.19
CA LEU A 105 7.30 8.60 6.16
C LEU A 105 6.76 8.91 7.56
N ASN A 106 6.41 7.88 8.34
CA ASN A 106 5.97 8.08 9.72
C ASN A 106 7.04 8.76 10.58
N GLN A 107 8.33 8.41 10.46
CA GLN A 107 9.40 9.08 11.20
C GLN A 107 9.52 10.56 10.83
N THR A 108 9.38 10.88 9.54
CA THR A 108 9.33 12.26 9.06
C THR A 108 8.12 13.00 9.63
N LEU A 109 6.92 12.45 9.51
CA LEU A 109 5.72 13.08 10.03
C LEU A 109 5.78 13.23 11.55
N ASP A 110 6.42 12.28 12.23
CA ASP A 110 6.58 12.27 13.67
C ASP A 110 7.53 13.36 14.20
N SER A 111 8.46 13.84 13.38
CA SER A 111 9.33 14.98 13.71
C SER A 111 8.74 16.33 13.33
N ARG A 112 7.72 16.35 12.45
CA ARG A 112 7.11 17.57 11.89
C ARG A 112 5.76 17.91 12.50
N ILE A 113 5.02 16.91 12.96
CA ILE A 113 3.69 17.08 13.55
C ILE A 113 3.80 16.99 15.07
N ALA A 114 3.30 18.03 15.75
CA ALA A 114 3.28 18.07 17.20
C ALA A 114 2.56 16.85 17.81
N ALA A 115 3.05 16.38 18.95
CA ALA A 115 2.34 15.37 19.74
C ALA A 115 0.99 15.93 20.20
N GLY A 116 -0.06 15.14 20.08
CA GLY A 116 -1.41 15.54 20.45
C GLY A 116 -2.48 14.56 19.98
N PRO A 117 -3.73 14.75 20.42
CA PRO A 117 -4.84 13.83 20.13
C PRO A 117 -5.16 13.73 18.63
N HIS A 118 -4.91 14.79 17.87
CA HIS A 118 -5.22 14.83 16.43
C HIS A 118 -4.06 14.38 15.54
N ARG A 119 -2.91 13.99 16.10
CA ARG A 119 -1.72 13.65 15.31
C ARG A 119 -1.98 12.55 14.29
N ASN A 120 -2.65 11.47 14.70
CA ASN A 120 -2.96 10.37 13.78
C ASN A 120 -3.96 10.77 12.69
N LEU A 121 -4.88 11.69 12.99
CA LEU A 121 -5.82 12.22 11.99
C LEU A 121 -5.09 13.04 10.93
N ILE A 122 -4.16 13.92 11.35
CA ILE A 122 -3.34 14.72 10.42
C ILE A 122 -2.47 13.80 9.56
N LYS A 123 -1.83 12.80 10.18
CA LYS A 123 -1.03 11.80 9.45
C LYS A 123 -1.89 11.03 8.44
N ALA A 124 -3.08 10.59 8.84
CA ALA A 124 -4.00 9.88 7.95
C ALA A 124 -4.46 10.76 6.78
N ALA A 125 -4.70 12.06 7.00
CA ALA A 125 -5.02 12.98 5.93
C ALA A 125 -3.85 13.16 4.94
N LEU A 126 -2.63 13.39 5.44
CA LEU A 126 -1.45 13.58 4.60
C LEU A 126 -1.12 12.33 3.80
N ILE A 127 -1.03 11.18 4.46
CA ILE A 127 -0.75 9.89 3.82
C ILE A 127 -1.92 9.51 2.90
N GLY A 128 -3.16 9.78 3.28
CA GLY A 128 -4.35 9.44 2.48
C GLY A 128 -4.51 10.27 1.21
N CYS A 129 -3.90 11.46 1.16
CA CYS A 129 -3.72 12.20 -0.09
C CYS A 129 -2.52 11.69 -0.87
N GLU A 130 -1.39 11.47 -0.20
CA GLU A 130 -0.12 11.14 -0.84
C GLU A 130 -0.13 9.74 -1.48
N ALA A 131 -0.75 8.75 -0.85
CA ALA A 131 -0.86 7.40 -1.39
C ALA A 131 -1.50 7.38 -2.79
N PRO A 132 -2.74 7.89 -3.00
CA PRO A 132 -3.34 7.90 -4.32
C PRO A 132 -2.70 8.90 -5.27
N LEU A 133 -2.44 10.14 -4.83
CA LEU A 133 -2.03 11.21 -5.75
C LEU A 133 -0.59 11.09 -6.22
N LEU A 134 0.29 10.49 -5.42
CA LEU A 134 1.68 10.30 -5.77
C LEU A 134 1.97 8.84 -6.09
N TRP A 135 1.74 7.93 -5.14
CA TRP A 135 2.24 6.57 -5.28
C TRP A 135 1.42 5.70 -6.22
N GLU A 136 0.10 5.81 -6.24
CA GLU A 136 -0.69 5.07 -7.23
C GLU A 136 -0.42 5.60 -8.63
N VAL A 137 -0.34 6.93 -8.81
CA VAL A 137 0.01 7.52 -10.11
C VAL A 137 1.37 7.04 -10.60
N LEU A 138 2.40 7.09 -9.74
CA LEU A 138 3.73 6.60 -10.08
C LEU A 138 3.77 5.08 -10.29
N GLY A 139 3.04 4.31 -9.48
CA GLY A 139 2.96 2.85 -9.59
C GLY A 139 2.27 2.43 -10.89
N ASN A 140 1.10 2.96 -11.17
CA ASN A 140 0.40 2.73 -12.43
C ASN A 140 1.23 3.20 -13.63
N GLY A 141 1.90 4.36 -13.54
CA GLY A 141 2.81 4.83 -14.58
C GLY A 141 3.99 3.89 -14.81
N PHE A 142 4.59 3.39 -13.73
CA PHE A 142 5.68 2.42 -13.81
C PHE A 142 5.24 1.12 -14.52
N PHE A 143 4.11 0.54 -14.14
CA PHE A 143 3.61 -0.68 -14.77
C PHE A 143 3.14 -0.45 -16.21
N LEU A 144 2.51 0.69 -16.49
CA LEU A 144 2.11 1.05 -17.85
C LEU A 144 3.33 1.19 -18.78
N LEU A 145 4.43 1.80 -18.29
CA LEU A 145 5.67 1.97 -19.07
C LEU A 145 6.44 0.66 -19.26
N THR A 146 6.43 -0.24 -18.28
CA THR A 146 7.28 -1.45 -18.29
C THR A 146 6.56 -2.68 -18.82
N VAL A 147 5.26 -2.79 -18.57
CA VAL A 147 4.41 -3.93 -18.95
C VAL A 147 3.46 -3.57 -20.08
N GLY A 148 3.03 -2.31 -20.19
CA GLY A 148 2.04 -1.85 -21.18
C GLY A 148 0.59 -1.87 -20.69
N GLU A 149 0.39 -2.11 -19.38
CA GLU A 149 -0.94 -2.21 -18.76
C GLU A 149 -0.94 -1.53 -17.38
N PHE A 150 -2.09 -0.98 -16.98
CA PHE A 150 -2.25 -0.42 -15.64
C PHE A 150 -2.08 -1.51 -14.57
N TYR A 151 -1.54 -1.15 -13.41
CA TYR A 151 -1.57 -2.05 -12.27
C TYR A 151 -3.01 -2.17 -11.73
N ALA A 152 -3.60 -1.02 -11.40
CA ALA A 152 -4.99 -0.85 -11.00
C ALA A 152 -5.65 0.23 -11.85
N TYR A 153 -6.75 -0.10 -12.53
CA TYR A 153 -7.49 0.82 -13.37
C TYR A 153 -8.64 1.45 -12.58
N TYR A 154 -8.59 2.75 -12.36
CA TYR A 154 -9.62 3.48 -11.61
C TYR A 154 -10.82 3.85 -12.48
N LEU A 155 -12.02 3.46 -12.08
CA LEU A 155 -13.24 3.56 -12.90
C LEU A 155 -13.85 4.96 -12.99
N PRO A 156 -13.88 5.78 -11.91
CA PRO A 156 -14.38 7.15 -12.00
C PRO A 156 -13.65 8.01 -13.04
N GLY A 157 -12.47 7.59 -13.49
CA GLY A 157 -11.78 8.10 -14.68
C GLY A 157 -11.18 9.49 -14.55
N ASP A 158 -11.31 10.11 -13.39
CA ASP A 158 -10.52 11.28 -13.05
C ASP A 158 -9.03 10.92 -12.94
N ILE A 159 -8.16 11.91 -13.16
CA ILE A 159 -6.70 11.70 -13.19
C ILE A 159 -6.30 10.59 -14.19
N PHE A 160 -6.98 10.52 -15.34
CA PHE A 160 -6.68 9.62 -16.45
C PHE A 160 -6.61 8.14 -16.05
N HIS A 161 -7.48 7.70 -15.14
CA HIS A 161 -7.55 6.32 -14.62
C HIS A 161 -6.33 5.84 -13.81
N PHE A 162 -5.34 6.71 -13.53
CA PHE A 162 -4.19 6.38 -12.68
C PHE A 162 -4.54 6.27 -11.20
N THR A 163 -5.54 7.03 -10.75
CA THR A 163 -6.11 7.00 -9.41
C THR A 163 -7.50 7.65 -9.49
N SER A 164 -8.13 7.96 -8.35
CA SER A 164 -9.33 8.80 -8.30
C SER A 164 -9.35 9.64 -7.03
N LEU A 165 -9.77 10.90 -7.13
CA LEU A 165 -10.07 11.75 -5.97
C LEU A 165 -11.13 11.12 -5.05
N ARG A 166 -11.99 10.26 -5.60
CA ARG A 166 -12.99 9.51 -4.82
C ARG A 166 -12.38 8.48 -3.89
N VAL A 167 -11.15 8.03 -4.15
CA VAL A 167 -10.44 7.05 -3.30
C VAL A 167 -9.80 7.71 -2.09
N ILE A 168 -9.51 9.02 -2.14
CA ILE A 168 -8.81 9.74 -1.06
C ILE A 168 -9.50 9.59 0.32
N PRO A 169 -10.83 9.81 0.46
CA PRO A 169 -11.49 9.63 1.76
C PRO A 169 -11.41 8.19 2.28
N VAL A 170 -11.45 7.22 1.37
CA VAL A 170 -11.34 5.79 1.69
C VAL A 170 -9.93 5.50 2.24
N TYR A 171 -8.90 5.97 1.55
CA TYR A 171 -7.51 5.87 2.02
C TYR A 171 -7.32 6.53 3.39
N MET A 172 -7.82 7.74 3.60
CA MET A 172 -7.72 8.42 4.89
C MET A 172 -8.30 7.57 6.02
N LEU A 173 -9.47 6.95 5.82
CA LEU A 173 -10.10 6.07 6.80
C LEU A 173 -9.28 4.80 7.06
N CYS A 174 -8.82 4.13 6.00
CA CYS A 174 -8.00 2.92 6.08
C CYS A 174 -6.67 3.19 6.79
N ILE A 175 -5.99 4.28 6.45
CA ILE A 175 -4.73 4.67 7.08
C ILE A 175 -4.95 5.07 8.53
N TYR A 176 -6.01 5.82 8.83
CA TYR A 176 -6.34 6.16 10.21
C TYR A 176 -6.51 4.90 11.06
N THR A 177 -7.26 3.92 10.55
CA THR A 177 -7.44 2.62 11.20
C THR A 177 -6.10 1.88 11.34
N GLY A 178 -5.31 1.80 10.26
CA GLY A 178 -4.01 1.14 10.23
C GLY A 178 -3.01 1.73 11.23
N LEU A 179 -2.97 3.06 11.39
CA LEU A 179 -2.12 3.75 12.38
C LEU A 179 -2.51 3.36 13.82
N HIS A 180 -3.81 3.21 14.10
CA HIS A 180 -4.28 2.79 15.43
C HIS A 180 -3.93 1.33 15.72
N VAL A 181 -4.18 0.44 14.75
CA VAL A 181 -3.82 -0.99 14.87
C VAL A 181 -2.31 -1.14 15.06
N HIS A 182 -1.51 -0.47 14.23
CA HIS A 182 -0.05 -0.49 14.34
C HIS A 182 0.42 -0.01 15.72
N GLY A 183 -0.11 1.13 16.20
CA GLY A 183 0.23 1.67 17.51
C GLY A 183 -0.16 0.73 18.66
N TYR A 184 -1.29 0.03 18.55
CA TYR A 184 -1.73 -0.98 19.51
C TYR A 184 -0.80 -2.20 19.52
N LEU A 185 -0.52 -2.78 18.36
CA LEU A 185 0.35 -3.97 18.22
C LEU A 185 1.77 -3.67 18.70
N ARG A 186 2.31 -2.49 18.36
CA ARG A 186 3.63 -2.04 18.82
C ARG A 186 3.76 -2.03 20.34
N ARG A 187 2.70 -1.66 21.07
CA ARG A 187 2.68 -1.60 22.54
C ARG A 187 2.55 -2.96 23.22
N ARG A 188 1.92 -3.94 22.58
CA ARG A 188 1.58 -5.25 23.18
C ARG A 188 2.60 -6.36 22.93
N ALA A 189 3.87 -6.01 22.70
CA ALA A 189 4.97 -6.91 22.33
C ALA A 189 4.93 -7.34 20.85
N ALA A 190 5.26 -6.39 19.98
CA ALA A 190 5.64 -6.68 18.61
C ALA A 190 6.82 -7.68 18.58
N ASP A 191 6.55 -8.93 18.22
CA ASP A 191 7.53 -9.98 17.99
C ASP A 191 7.51 -10.49 16.55
N TRP A 192 8.46 -11.36 16.23
CA TRP A 192 8.58 -11.94 14.89
C TRP A 192 7.45 -12.92 14.58
N TRP A 193 6.84 -13.56 15.57
CA TRP A 193 5.74 -14.50 15.38
C TRP A 193 4.46 -13.80 14.96
N LEU A 194 4.12 -12.69 15.62
CA LEU A 194 3.02 -11.83 15.21
C LEU A 194 3.25 -11.31 13.79
N THR A 195 4.46 -10.83 13.48
CA THR A 195 4.80 -10.31 12.16
C THR A 195 4.64 -11.39 11.08
N ALA A 196 5.19 -12.58 11.31
CA ALA A 196 5.05 -13.73 10.41
C ALA A 196 3.60 -14.17 10.29
N GLY A 197 2.84 -14.17 11.38
CA GLY A 197 1.41 -14.51 11.40
C GLY A 197 0.56 -13.56 10.58
N LEU A 198 0.79 -12.24 10.69
CA LEU A 198 0.11 -11.24 9.87
C LEU A 198 0.42 -11.42 8.38
N PHE A 199 1.70 -11.64 8.05
CA PHE A 199 2.12 -11.85 6.66
C PHE A 199 1.53 -13.15 6.09
N ALA A 200 1.61 -14.25 6.84
CA ALA A 200 1.06 -15.55 6.46
C ALA A 200 -0.47 -15.49 6.28
N ALA A 201 -1.18 -14.77 7.16
CA ALA A 201 -2.61 -14.53 7.01
C ALA A 201 -2.92 -13.81 5.69
N GLY A 202 -2.09 -12.86 5.29
CA GLY A 202 -2.27 -12.16 4.02
C GLY A 202 -2.03 -13.05 2.80
N ILE A 203 -1.00 -13.90 2.84
CA ILE A 203 -0.76 -14.90 1.79
C ILE A 203 -1.91 -15.90 1.70
N ALA A 204 -2.38 -16.40 2.85
CA ALA A 204 -3.51 -17.33 2.90
C ALA A 204 -4.80 -16.69 2.35
N PHE A 205 -5.04 -15.42 2.66
CA PHE A 205 -6.17 -14.67 2.12
C PHE A 205 -6.10 -14.57 0.59
N LEU A 206 -4.97 -14.13 0.03
CA LEU A 206 -4.78 -14.05 -1.42
C LEU A 206 -4.93 -15.42 -2.11
N GLY A 207 -4.46 -16.49 -1.47
CA GLY A 207 -4.59 -17.85 -2.02
C GLY A 207 -6.00 -18.42 -1.99
N ALA A 208 -6.95 -17.76 -1.30
CA ALA A 208 -8.33 -18.21 -1.19
C ALA A 208 -9.28 -17.58 -2.22
N GLY A 209 -8.80 -16.67 -3.07
CA GLY A 209 -9.62 -15.95 -4.06
C GLY A 209 -9.19 -16.09 -5.50
#